data_AF-A0A651DKY8-F1
#
_entry.id   AF-A0A651DKY8-F1
#
_cell.length_a   1.000
_cell.length_b   1.000
_cell.length_c   1.000
_cell.angle_alpha   90.00
_cell.angle_beta   90.00
_cell.angle_gamma   90.00
#
_symmetry.space_group_name_H-M   'P 1'
#
loop_
_entity.id
_entity.type
_entity.pdbx_description
1 polymer ?
#
loop_
_entity_poly.entity_id
_entity_poly.type
_entity_poly.pdbx_seq_one_letter_code
_entity_poly.pdbx_strand_id
1 'polypeptide(L)'
;MFCPSCEATFEAAPPTGETRIRVSRNGQSFDAQAVLLNRRIDRLGGAAGHARQPDGRLKARAVVEAQFVSNEDPLRFRDRLLGFIERLDERVPGTLLLDGNEMELIPEPAGSNKAAGQGAHRWTIDEIDSLQTSSSSVQISLGARGVVLFRFPDDSVRRWDDLIRRAIRERWRALGRGDIVEFQPRVRAE
;
A
#
# COMPACT_ATOMS: atom_id res chain seq x y z
N MET A 1 -3.83 -15.95 13.23
CA MET A 1 -2.57 -15.34 12.79
C MET A 1 -1.60 -15.30 13.97
N PHE A 2 -0.35 -15.74 13.81
CA PHE A 2 0.65 -15.74 14.88
C PHE A 2 1.69 -14.63 14.64
N CYS A 3 2.06 -13.89 15.68
CA CYS A 3 3.13 -12.89 15.62
C CYS A 3 4.39 -13.42 16.32
N PRO A 4 5.49 -13.66 15.59
CA PRO A 4 6.73 -14.18 16.18
C PRO A 4 7.44 -13.15 17.09
N SER A 5 7.20 -11.85 16.92
CA SER A 5 7.88 -10.81 17.72
C SER A 5 7.33 -10.69 19.14
N CYS A 6 6.04 -10.94 19.33
CA CYS A 6 5.41 -10.86 20.65
C CYS A 6 4.79 -12.18 21.11
N GLU A 7 4.96 -13.25 20.32
CA GLU A 7 4.44 -14.59 20.56
C GLU A 7 2.92 -14.63 20.78
N ALA A 8 2.20 -13.64 20.23
CA ALA A 8 0.76 -13.54 20.35
C ALA A 8 0.05 -14.20 19.16
N THR A 9 -1.06 -14.89 19.44
CA THR A 9 -2.00 -15.39 18.43
C THR A 9 -3.21 -14.46 18.36
N PHE A 10 -3.62 -14.15 17.14
CA PHE A 10 -4.74 -13.26 16.81
C PHE A 10 -5.79 -14.04 16.02
N GLU A 11 -7.02 -14.01 16.48
CA GLU A 11 -8.15 -14.68 15.82
C GLU A 11 -9.34 -13.73 15.71
N ALA A 12 -10.12 -13.88 14.65
CA ALA A 12 -11.39 -13.18 14.54
C ALA A 12 -12.30 -13.67 15.67
N ALA A 13 -12.76 -12.76 16.52
CA ALA A 13 -13.75 -13.10 17.52
C ALA A 13 -15.13 -13.27 16.85
N PRO A 14 -16.06 -14.02 17.46
CA PRO A 14 -17.40 -14.21 16.92
C PRO A 14 -18.09 -12.87 16.59
N PRO A 15 -18.85 -12.80 15.48
CA PRO A 15 -19.48 -11.55 15.04
C PRO A 15 -20.51 -11.09 16.08
N THR A 16 -20.27 -9.92 16.68
CA THR A 16 -21.12 -9.32 17.72
C THR A 16 -21.60 -7.91 17.32
N GLY A 17 -21.52 -7.57 16.03
CA GLY A 17 -21.82 -6.23 15.50
C GLY A 17 -20.60 -5.31 15.42
N GLU A 18 -19.49 -5.65 16.10
CA GLU A 18 -18.20 -4.97 16.00
C GLU A 18 -17.08 -5.95 15.63
N THR A 19 -16.11 -5.52 14.82
CA THR A 19 -14.92 -6.33 14.52
C THR A 19 -14.03 -6.42 15.75
N ARG A 20 -14.04 -7.60 16.40
CA ARG A 20 -13.22 -7.91 17.57
C ARG A 20 -12.15 -8.94 17.20
N ILE A 21 -11.00 -8.81 17.84
CA ILE A 21 -9.85 -9.70 17.68
C ILE A 21 -9.57 -10.31 19.05
N ARG A 22 -9.55 -11.63 19.11
CA ARG A 22 -9.05 -12.36 20.26
C ARG A 22 -7.53 -12.38 20.19
N VAL A 23 -6.89 -11.91 21.25
CA VAL A 23 -5.43 -11.91 21.40
C VAL A 23 -5.07 -12.88 22.50
N SER A 24 -4.24 -13.87 22.18
CA SER A 24 -3.77 -14.89 23.11
C SER A 24 -2.25 -14.84 23.24
N ARG A 25 -1.72 -14.72 24.46
CA ARG A 25 -0.29 -14.72 24.76
C ARG A 25 -0.04 -15.34 26.13
N ASN A 26 0.94 -16.24 26.25
CA ASN A 26 1.34 -16.86 27.52
C ASN A 26 0.16 -17.46 28.31
N GLY A 27 -0.77 -18.12 27.63
CA GLY A 27 -1.97 -18.72 28.24
C GLY A 27 -3.07 -17.73 28.64
N GLN A 28 -2.85 -16.41 28.53
CA GLN A 28 -3.86 -15.39 28.73
C GLN A 28 -4.51 -15.02 27.40
N SER A 29 -5.83 -14.83 27.40
CA SER A 29 -6.57 -14.36 26.21
C SER A 29 -7.49 -13.21 26.56
N PHE A 30 -7.56 -12.21 25.69
CA PHE A 30 -8.50 -11.11 25.81
C PHE A 30 -9.05 -10.71 24.44
N ASP A 31 -10.30 -10.25 24.41
CA ASP A 31 -10.93 -9.75 23.20
C ASP A 31 -10.79 -8.23 23.14
N ALA A 32 -10.19 -7.72 22.07
CA ALA A 32 -10.05 -6.28 21.83
C ALA A 32 -10.80 -5.86 20.56
N GLN A 33 -11.36 -4.65 20.56
CA GLN A 33 -11.88 -4.06 19.33
C GLN A 33 -10.71 -3.77 18.37
N ALA A 34 -10.87 -4.10 17.09
CA ALA A 34 -9.84 -3.86 16.06
C ALA A 34 -9.42 -2.38 16.02
N VAL A 35 -10.36 -1.46 16.22
CA VAL A 35 -10.10 0.00 16.29
C VAL A 35 -9.14 0.36 17.43
N LEU A 36 -9.27 -0.25 18.61
CA LEU A 36 -8.41 0.04 19.75
C LEU A 36 -7.01 -0.53 19.56
N LEU A 37 -6.90 -1.71 18.94
CA LEU A 37 -5.62 -2.30 18.57
C LEU A 37 -4.88 -1.42 17.55
N ASN A 38 -5.56 -0.96 16.50
CA ASN A 38 -4.97 -0.06 15.50
C ASN A 38 -4.45 1.23 16.14
N ARG A 39 -5.26 1.89 16.99
CA ARG A 39 -4.82 3.10 17.71
C ARG A 39 -3.60 2.84 18.60
N ARG A 40 -3.49 1.66 19.20
CA ARG A 40 -2.35 1.31 20.05
C ARG A 40 -1.10 1.03 19.22
N ILE A 41 -1.25 0.37 18.08
CA ILE A 41 -0.19 0.18 17.09
C ILE A 41 0.32 1.54 16.60
N ASP A 42 -0.57 2.46 16.25
CA ASP A 42 -0.20 3.82 15.83
C ASP A 42 0.63 4.57 16.89
N ARG A 43 0.24 4.46 18.17
CA ARG A 43 0.98 5.06 19.30
C ARG A 43 2.37 4.46 19.50
N LEU A 44 2.58 3.20 19.11
CA LEU A 44 3.88 2.55 19.15
C LEU A 44 4.75 2.88 17.91
N GLY A 45 4.33 3.86 17.10
CA GLY A 45 5.01 4.27 15.87
C GLY A 45 4.40 3.65 14.62
N GLY A 46 3.34 2.85 14.75
CA GLY A 46 2.62 2.24 13.64
C GLY A 46 3.50 1.37 12.74
N ALA A 47 3.14 1.29 11.47
CA ALA A 47 3.95 0.64 10.44
C ALA A 47 5.36 1.23 10.33
N ALA A 48 5.52 2.52 10.62
CA ALA A 48 6.76 3.27 10.46
C ALA A 48 7.80 2.97 11.55
N GLY A 49 7.38 2.54 12.75
CA GLY A 49 8.29 2.25 13.86
C GLY A 49 9.31 1.15 13.51
N HIS A 50 8.85 0.06 12.88
CA HIS A 50 9.71 -1.04 12.45
C HIS A 50 10.45 -0.78 11.14
N ALA A 51 9.92 0.11 10.29
CA ALA A 51 10.56 0.46 9.03
C ALA A 51 11.67 1.50 9.21
N ARG A 52 11.72 2.24 10.33
CA ARG A 52 12.70 3.30 10.52
C ARG A 52 14.09 2.72 10.85
N GLN A 53 15.06 3.09 10.03
CA GLN A 53 16.47 2.78 10.23
C GLN A 53 17.11 3.71 11.28
N PRO A 54 18.29 3.37 11.83
CA PRO A 54 18.99 4.21 12.80
C PRO A 54 19.32 5.62 12.29
N ASP A 55 19.49 5.80 10.98
CA ASP A 55 19.69 7.09 10.32
C ASP A 55 18.40 7.91 10.16
N GLY A 56 17.27 7.38 10.66
CA GLY A 56 15.96 8.00 10.60
C GLY A 56 15.21 7.77 9.28
N ARG A 57 15.80 7.12 8.26
CA ARG A 57 15.11 6.84 6.99
C ARG A 57 14.10 5.71 7.15
N LEU A 58 12.98 5.81 6.43
CA LEU A 58 12.06 4.70 6.29
C LEU A 58 12.63 3.70 5.29
N LYS A 59 12.73 2.43 5.67
CA LYS A 59 13.14 1.34 4.81
C LYS A 59 12.21 0.15 4.96
N ALA A 60 11.61 -0.27 3.86
CA ALA A 60 10.71 -1.42 3.83
C ALA A 60 10.88 -2.21 2.53
N ARG A 61 10.55 -3.50 2.62
CA ARG A 61 10.59 -4.45 1.50
C ARG A 61 9.40 -5.39 1.60
N ALA A 62 8.76 -5.68 0.48
CA ALA A 62 7.71 -6.70 0.39
C ALA A 62 7.69 -7.37 -0.99
N VAL A 63 7.19 -8.61 -1.01
CA VAL A 63 6.77 -9.27 -2.24
C VAL A 63 5.43 -8.67 -2.67
N VAL A 64 5.30 -8.35 -3.96
CA VAL A 64 4.09 -7.75 -4.53
C VAL A 64 3.69 -8.39 -5.85
N GLU A 65 2.41 -8.29 -6.18
CA GLU A 65 1.94 -8.39 -7.57
C GLU A 65 1.58 -6.98 -8.04
N ALA A 66 2.34 -6.44 -9.00
CA ALA A 66 2.11 -5.13 -9.57
C ALA A 66 1.23 -5.22 -10.83
N GLN A 67 0.36 -4.24 -11.03
CA GLN A 67 -0.41 -4.05 -12.26
C GLN A 67 -0.33 -2.60 -12.69
N PHE A 68 -0.07 -2.39 -13.98
CA PHE A 68 -0.02 -1.06 -14.57
C PHE A 68 -1.31 -0.80 -15.33
N VAL A 69 -1.76 0.45 -15.34
CA VAL A 69 -2.82 0.89 -16.25
C VAL A 69 -2.19 1.23 -17.59
N SER A 70 -2.54 0.51 -18.66
CA SER A 70 -1.98 0.75 -20.00
C SER A 70 -2.86 1.60 -20.90
N ASN A 71 -4.19 1.55 -20.71
CA ASN A 71 -5.19 2.21 -21.53
C ASN A 71 -6.50 2.38 -20.74
N GLU A 72 -7.48 3.03 -21.36
CA GLU A 72 -8.85 3.06 -20.87
C GLU A 72 -9.80 2.44 -21.90
N ASP A 73 -10.76 1.65 -21.43
CA ASP A 73 -11.82 1.08 -22.25
C ASP A 73 -13.12 1.89 -22.11
N PRO A 74 -13.87 2.15 -23.19
CA PRO A 74 -15.13 2.87 -23.11
C PRO A 74 -16.20 2.01 -22.43
N LEU A 75 -16.80 2.55 -21.37
CA LEU A 75 -17.97 1.96 -20.72
C LEU A 75 -19.23 2.39 -21.46
N ARG A 76 -20.00 1.42 -21.97
CA ARG A 76 -21.25 1.68 -22.72
C ARG A 76 -22.45 0.99 -22.08
N PHE A 77 -23.61 1.62 -22.18
CA PHE A 77 -24.91 1.03 -21.86
C PHE A 77 -25.90 1.34 -22.96
N ARG A 78 -26.48 0.30 -23.59
CA ARG A 78 -27.37 0.44 -24.76
C ARG A 78 -26.74 1.34 -25.83
N ASP A 79 -25.50 1.04 -26.19
CA ASP A 79 -24.64 1.76 -27.15
C ASP A 79 -24.29 3.22 -26.82
N ARG A 80 -24.83 3.78 -25.73
CA ARG A 80 -24.45 5.10 -25.23
C ARG A 80 -23.17 5.03 -24.41
N LEU A 81 -22.20 5.88 -24.74
CA LEU A 81 -21.00 6.08 -23.93
C LEU A 81 -21.40 6.66 -22.57
N LEU A 82 -21.05 5.94 -21.50
CA LEU A 82 -21.24 6.37 -20.11
C LEU A 82 -19.96 6.95 -19.51
N GLY A 83 -18.80 6.50 -19.97
CA GLY A 83 -17.50 6.93 -19.48
C GLY A 83 -16.39 6.00 -19.95
N PHE A 84 -15.28 6.02 -19.25
CA PHE A 84 -14.11 5.17 -19.49
C PHE A 84 -13.73 4.45 -18.20
N ILE A 85 -13.12 3.27 -18.35
CA ILE A 85 -12.59 2.49 -17.23
C ILE A 85 -11.13 2.14 -17.51
N GLU A 86 -10.28 2.28 -16.50
CA GLU A 86 -8.88 1.90 -16.59
C GLU A 86 -8.73 0.41 -16.93
N ARG A 87 -7.91 0.12 -17.93
CA ARG A 87 -7.53 -1.24 -18.31
C ARG A 87 -6.21 -1.61 -17.63
N LEU A 88 -6.30 -2.52 -16.68
CA LEU A 88 -5.15 -3.08 -15.97
C LEU A 88 -4.46 -4.15 -16.82
N ASP A 89 -3.13 -4.09 -16.91
CA ASP A 89 -2.30 -5.08 -17.58
C ASP A 89 -2.25 -6.42 -16.81
N GLU A 90 -1.46 -7.35 -17.32
CA GLU A 90 -1.12 -8.58 -16.59
C GLU A 90 -0.39 -8.25 -15.28
N ARG A 91 -0.54 -9.13 -14.28
CA ARG A 91 0.18 -8.99 -13.01
C ARG A 91 1.63 -9.36 -13.17
N VAL A 92 2.48 -8.51 -12.64
CA VAL A 92 3.92 -8.68 -12.62
C VAL A 92 4.34 -8.96 -11.17
N PRO A 93 4.72 -10.20 -10.82
CA PRO A 93 5.29 -10.49 -9.52
C PRO A 93 6.64 -9.78 -9.38
N GLY A 94 6.94 -9.32 -8.17
CA GLY A 94 8.15 -8.55 -7.93
C GLY A 94 8.40 -8.25 -6.45
N THR A 95 9.50 -7.55 -6.21
CA THR A 95 9.81 -6.97 -4.90
C THR A 95 9.60 -5.46 -4.95
N LEU A 96 8.76 -4.93 -4.05
CA LEU A 96 8.65 -3.50 -3.81
C LEU A 96 9.60 -3.08 -2.68
N LEU A 97 10.38 -2.04 -2.94
CA LEU A 97 11.29 -1.41 -1.99
C LEU A 97 10.83 0.02 -1.72
N LEU A 98 10.88 0.42 -0.46
CA LEU A 98 10.82 1.82 -0.03
C LEU A 98 12.15 2.13 0.67
N ASP A 99 12.87 3.14 0.21
CA ASP A 99 14.09 3.63 0.86
C ASP A 99 14.10 5.17 0.92
N GLY A 100 13.77 5.70 2.08
CA GLY A 100 13.60 7.13 2.31
C GLY A 100 12.49 7.71 1.45
N ASN A 101 12.88 8.45 0.41
CA ASN A 101 11.97 9.14 -0.51
C ASN A 101 11.89 8.46 -1.89
N GLU A 102 12.38 7.23 -2.00
CA GLU A 102 12.38 6.47 -3.25
C GLU A 102 11.60 5.17 -3.08
N MET A 103 10.83 4.83 -4.11
CA MET A 103 10.19 3.54 -4.27
C MET A 103 10.71 2.86 -5.52
N GLU A 104 11.02 1.56 -5.41
CA GLU A 104 11.49 0.76 -6.53
C GLU A 104 10.72 -0.57 -6.58
N LEU A 105 10.13 -0.87 -7.73
CA LEU A 105 9.66 -2.20 -8.07
C LEU A 105 10.74 -2.92 -8.87
N ILE A 106 11.18 -4.06 -8.35
CA ILE A 106 12.08 -4.99 -9.04
C ILE A 106 11.22 -6.19 -9.48
N PRO A 107 10.84 -6.28 -10.77
CA PRO A 107 10.10 -7.43 -11.29
C PRO A 107 10.90 -8.73 -11.11
N GLU A 108 10.20 -9.83 -10.87
CA GLU A 108 10.83 -11.16 -10.94
C GLU A 108 11.25 -11.47 -12.38
N PRO A 109 12.37 -12.20 -12.59
CA PRO A 109 12.77 -12.63 -13.91
C PRO A 109 11.66 -13.49 -14.51
N ALA A 110 11.14 -13.12 -15.68
CA ALA A 110 10.14 -13.91 -16.37
C ALA A 110 10.70 -15.32 -16.67
N GLY A 111 10.18 -16.34 -15.98
CA GLY A 111 10.50 -17.73 -16.27
C GLY A 111 10.00 -18.10 -17.66
N SER A 112 10.92 -18.26 -18.62
CA SER A 112 10.80 -18.88 -19.96
C SER A 112 9.57 -18.65 -20.85
N ASN A 113 8.60 -17.80 -20.49
CA ASN A 113 7.48 -17.42 -21.35
C ASN A 113 7.19 -15.92 -21.21
N LYS A 114 7.79 -15.16 -22.14
CA LYS A 114 7.42 -13.80 -22.59
C LYS A 114 6.85 -12.82 -21.53
N ALA A 115 7.76 -12.29 -20.70
CA ALA A 115 7.75 -10.88 -20.28
C ALA A 115 9.17 -10.42 -19.89
N ALA A 116 10.17 -10.82 -20.67
CA ALA A 116 11.53 -10.27 -20.54
C ALA A 116 11.52 -8.85 -21.11
N GLY A 117 11.30 -7.83 -20.27
CA GLY A 117 11.32 -6.45 -20.76
C GLY A 117 10.97 -5.34 -19.77
N GLN A 118 10.42 -5.63 -18.61
CA GLN A 118 10.19 -4.58 -17.61
C GLN A 118 11.40 -4.51 -16.69
N GLY A 119 12.31 -3.56 -16.96
CA GLY A 119 13.38 -3.22 -16.03
C GLY A 119 12.82 -2.73 -14.69
N ALA A 120 13.69 -2.52 -13.70
CA ALA A 120 13.25 -1.96 -12.43
C ALA A 120 12.51 -0.63 -12.64
N HIS A 121 11.34 -0.48 -12.02
CA HIS A 121 10.58 0.76 -12.05
C HIS A 121 10.89 1.57 -10.80
N ARG A 122 11.32 2.82 -10.98
CA ARG A 122 11.69 3.71 -9.88
C ARG A 122 10.85 4.96 -9.90
N TRP A 123 10.41 5.35 -8.71
CA TRP A 123 9.63 6.56 -8.48
C TRP A 123 10.17 7.27 -7.25
N THR A 124 10.18 8.59 -7.30
CA THR A 124 10.37 9.39 -6.09
C THR A 124 9.01 9.64 -5.44
N ILE A 125 9.00 9.73 -4.11
CA ILE A 125 7.78 9.88 -3.32
C ILE A 125 7.00 11.16 -3.68
N ASP A 126 7.68 12.20 -4.16
CA ASP A 126 7.08 13.45 -4.64
C ASP A 126 6.45 13.35 -6.04
N GLU A 127 6.65 12.25 -6.77
CA GLU A 127 5.92 11.96 -8.01
C GLU A 127 4.51 11.38 -7.77
N ILE A 128 4.21 10.95 -6.53
CA ILE A 128 2.92 10.35 -6.19
C ILE A 128 1.88 11.47 -6.00
N ASP A 129 0.97 11.57 -6.97
CA ASP A 129 -0.11 12.57 -7.00
C ASP A 129 -1.29 12.19 -6.09
N SER A 130 -1.60 10.89 -6.01
CA SER A 130 -2.65 10.37 -5.13
C SER A 130 -2.37 8.93 -4.70
N LEU A 131 -2.91 8.55 -3.54
CA LEU A 131 -2.75 7.23 -2.95
C LEU A 131 -4.11 6.72 -2.46
N GLN A 132 -4.55 5.61 -3.03
CA GLN A 132 -5.79 4.94 -2.67
C GLN A 132 -5.52 3.53 -2.18
N THR A 133 -6.40 3.02 -1.32
CA THR A 133 -6.23 1.71 -0.70
C THR A 133 -7.56 0.98 -0.71
N SER A 134 -7.52 -0.29 -1.10
CA SER A 134 -8.64 -1.22 -1.00
C SER A 134 -8.37 -2.26 0.08
N SER A 135 -9.25 -3.23 0.25
CA SER A 135 -9.00 -4.37 1.13
C SER A 135 -7.83 -5.26 0.69
N SER A 136 -7.41 -5.19 -0.58
CA SER A 136 -6.42 -6.10 -1.16
C SER A 136 -5.26 -5.42 -1.89
N SER A 137 -5.29 -4.10 -2.03
CA SER A 137 -4.30 -3.38 -2.84
C SER A 137 -4.07 -1.95 -2.40
N VAL A 138 -2.87 -1.45 -2.72
CA VAL A 138 -2.54 -0.03 -2.72
C VAL A 138 -2.43 0.42 -4.16
N GLN A 139 -3.11 1.51 -4.52
CA GLN A 139 -3.02 2.17 -5.81
C GLN A 139 -2.31 3.50 -5.66
N ILE A 140 -1.30 3.74 -6.51
CA ILE A 140 -0.65 5.04 -6.65
C ILE A 140 -0.93 5.62 -8.03
N SER A 141 -1.20 6.93 -8.08
CA SER A 141 -1.19 7.70 -9.33
C SER A 141 0.07 8.53 -9.39
N LEU A 142 0.74 8.50 -10.54
CA LEU A 142 1.98 9.23 -10.83
C LEU A 142 1.72 10.39 -11.81
N GLY A 143 0.50 10.96 -11.75
CA GLY A 143 0.04 11.98 -12.68
C GLY A 143 0.03 11.46 -14.13
N ALA A 144 0.71 12.18 -15.02
CA ALA A 144 0.80 11.82 -16.45
C ALA A 144 1.55 10.50 -16.71
N ARG A 145 2.26 9.94 -15.71
CA ARG A 145 2.98 8.66 -15.83
C ARG A 145 2.09 7.44 -15.55
N GLY A 146 0.81 7.65 -15.28
CA GLY A 146 -0.20 6.61 -15.14
C GLY A 146 -0.38 6.14 -13.69
N VAL A 147 -1.03 4.97 -13.58
CA VAL A 147 -1.46 4.39 -12.30
C VAL A 147 -0.84 3.01 -12.14
N VAL A 148 -0.42 2.70 -10.91
CA VAL A 148 0.13 1.39 -10.53
C VAL A 148 -0.62 0.86 -9.33
N LEU A 149 -1.04 -0.41 -9.43
CA LEU A 149 -1.71 -1.16 -8.38
C LEU A 149 -0.75 -2.20 -7.80
N PHE A 150 -0.59 -2.24 -6.49
CA PHE A 150 0.19 -3.25 -5.77
C PHE A 150 -0.71 -4.11 -4.90
N ARG A 151 -0.61 -5.42 -5.07
CA ARG A 151 -1.13 -6.40 -4.11
C ARG A 151 0.02 -6.94 -3.26
N PHE A 152 -0.26 -7.26 -2.01
CA PHE A 152 0.73 -7.71 -1.03
C PHE A 152 0.33 -9.11 -0.52
N PRO A 153 0.78 -10.20 -1.17
CA PRO A 153 0.39 -11.55 -0.81
C PRO A 153 0.79 -11.91 0.63
N ASP A 154 1.98 -11.49 1.04
CA ASP A 154 2.61 -11.87 2.31
C ASP A 154 2.78 -10.68 3.27
N ASP A 155 2.15 -9.54 2.99
CA ASP A 155 2.29 -8.32 3.79
C ASP A 155 0.94 -7.58 3.92
N SER A 156 0.88 -6.62 4.84
CA SER A 156 -0.33 -5.86 5.10
C SER A 156 -0.46 -4.67 4.16
N VAL A 157 -1.52 -4.65 3.36
CA VAL A 157 -1.93 -3.50 2.52
C VAL A 157 -2.01 -2.21 3.34
N ARG A 158 -2.59 -2.30 4.55
CA ARG A 158 -2.70 -1.15 5.46
C ARG A 158 -1.34 -0.66 5.94
N ARG A 159 -0.41 -1.57 6.23
CA ARG A 159 0.96 -1.23 6.63
C ARG A 159 1.66 -0.44 5.52
N TRP A 160 1.53 -0.88 4.28
CA TRP A 160 2.14 -0.19 3.14
C TRP A 160 1.49 1.16 2.84
N ASP A 161 0.16 1.26 2.91
CA ASP A 161 -0.53 2.55 2.83
C ASP A 161 0.00 3.55 3.88
N ASP A 162 0.13 3.12 5.14
CA ASP A 162 0.68 3.98 6.21
C ASP A 162 2.14 4.38 5.95
N LEU A 163 2.99 3.46 5.48
CA LEU A 163 4.38 3.74 5.15
C LEU A 163 4.51 4.76 4.04
N ILE A 164 3.75 4.61 2.96
CA ILE A 164 3.79 5.51 1.81
C ILE A 164 3.25 6.89 2.23
N ARG A 165 2.10 6.97 2.93
CA ARG A 165 1.58 8.25 3.46
C ARG A 165 2.59 8.95 4.37
N ARG A 166 3.30 8.18 5.19
CA ARG A 166 4.32 8.71 6.09
C ARG A 166 5.50 9.27 5.30
N ALA A 167 6.01 8.52 4.32
CA ALA A 167 7.09 8.98 3.45
C ALA A 167 6.71 10.26 2.71
N ILE A 168 5.50 10.34 2.13
CA ILE A 168 5.01 11.54 1.45
C ILE A 168 4.94 12.73 2.42
N ARG A 169 4.39 12.56 3.63
CA ARG A 169 4.34 13.65 4.64
C ARG A 169 5.72 14.13 5.03
N GLU A 170 6.66 13.22 5.26
CA GLU A 170 8.04 13.57 5.63
C GLU A 170 8.74 14.32 4.50
N ARG A 171 8.56 13.88 3.25
CA ARG A 171 9.06 14.57 2.07
C ARG A 171 8.45 15.97 1.93
N TRP A 172 7.14 16.12 2.08
CA TRP A 172 6.44 17.40 1.93
C TRP A 172 6.89 18.42 2.97
N ARG A 173 7.06 17.98 4.23
CA ARG A 173 7.61 18.79 5.32
C ARG A 173 9.06 19.19 5.06
N ALA A 174 9.89 18.26 4.60
CA ALA A 174 11.30 18.55 4.27
C ALA A 174 11.44 19.58 3.14
N LEU A 175 10.46 19.63 2.21
CA LEU A 175 10.38 20.64 1.16
C LEU A 175 9.79 21.99 1.62
N GLY A 176 9.44 22.13 2.91
CA GLY A 176 8.85 23.37 3.44
C GLY A 176 7.41 23.63 2.98
N ARG A 177 6.71 22.62 2.46
CA ARG A 177 5.36 22.77 1.85
C ARG A 177 4.20 22.59 2.86
N GLY A 178 4.51 22.55 4.15
CA GLY A 178 3.53 22.36 5.22
C GLY A 178 3.06 20.92 5.40
N ASP A 179 1.89 20.75 6.01
CA ASP A 179 1.30 19.43 6.31
C ASP A 179 0.32 18.98 5.24
N ILE A 180 0.38 17.70 4.88
CA ILE A 180 -0.61 17.07 4.00
C ILE A 180 -1.83 16.70 4.83
N VAL A 181 -2.94 17.37 4.53
CA VAL A 181 -4.25 17.13 5.17
C VAL A 181 -4.98 15.93 4.56
N GLU A 182 -4.82 15.68 3.26
CA GLU A 182 -5.55 14.63 2.53
C GLU A 182 -4.72 14.03 1.38
N PHE A 183 -5.01 12.76 1.05
CA PHE A 183 -4.40 12.03 -0.08
C PHE A 183 -5.48 11.52 -1.05
N GLN A 184 -6.59 12.25 -1.15
CA GLN A 184 -7.72 11.87 -1.99
C GLN A 184 -7.35 11.94 -3.47
N PRO A 185 -8.03 11.16 -4.34
CA PRO A 185 -7.99 11.41 -5.78
C PRO A 185 -8.40 12.87 -6.04
N ARG A 186 -7.64 13.58 -6.88
CA ARG A 186 -7.96 14.96 -7.27
C ARG A 186 -8.78 14.92 -8.55
N VAL A 187 -9.94 15.58 -8.56
CA VAL A 187 -10.63 15.92 -9.81
C VAL A 187 -9.84 17.06 -10.47
N ARG A 188 -9.22 16.81 -11.62
CA ARG A 188 -8.56 17.84 -12.44
C ARG A 188 -9.48 18.15 -13.63
N ALA A 189 -9.67 19.43 -13.92
CA ALA A 189 -10.31 19.88 -15.16
C ALA A 189 -9.21 20.30 -16.14
N GLU A 190 -9.36 19.92 -17.41
CA GLU A 190 -8.55 20.43 -18.53
C GLU A 190 -9.08 21.78 -19.03
#